data_AF-A0A2D8SVL8-F1
#
_entry.id   AF-A0A2D8SVL8-F1
#
_cell.length_a   1.000
_cell.length_b   1.000
_cell.length_c   1.000
_cell.angle_alpha   90.00
_cell.angle_beta   90.00
_cell.angle_gamma   90.00
#
_symmetry.space_group_name_H-M   'P 1'
#
loop_
_entity.id
_entity.type
_entity.pdbx_description
1 polymer ?
#
loop_
_entity_poly.entity_id
_entity_poly.type
_entity_poly.pdbx_seq_one_letter_code
_entity_poly.pdbx_strand_id
1 'polypeptide(L)' 'IEELEKWTLENQLKVDQLNQQLNETGLSQEDRLEIHKKLKESTTKIKHCKENLDKLYLDQKSDLWF' A
#
# COMPACT_ATOMS: atom_id res chain seq x y z
N ILE A 1 0.05 -0.42 16.36
CA ILE A 1 0.98 0.26 15.43
C ILE A 1 1.72 -0.78 14.60
N GLU A 2 2.40 -1.76 15.21
CA GLU A 2 3.11 -2.85 14.51
C GLU A 2 2.29 -3.59 13.43
N GLU A 3 1.01 -3.92 13.70
CA GLU A 3 0.17 -4.61 12.70
C GLU A 3 -0.12 -3.76 11.46
N LEU A 4 -0.34 -2.45 11.63
CA LEU A 4 -0.56 -1.50 10.54
C LEU A 4 0.71 -1.26 9.71
N GLU A 5 1.87 -1.27 10.36
CA GLU A 5 3.16 -1.17 9.70
C GLU A 5 3.47 -2.42 8.87
N LYS A 6 3.25 -3.61 9.46
CA LYS A 6 3.37 -4.89 8.75
C LYS A 6 2.43 -4.94 7.56
N TRP A 7 1.18 -4.51 7.73
CA TRP A 7 0.19 -4.47 6.64
C TRP A 7 0.60 -3.48 5.53
N THR A 8 1.20 -2.34 5.89
CA THR A 8 1.75 -1.38 4.92
C THR A 8 2.89 -1.99 4.11
N LEU A 9 3.82 -2.69 4.77
CA LEU A 9 4.93 -3.40 4.15
C LEU A 9 4.48 -4.50 3.19
N GLU A 10 3.52 -5.32 3.61
CA GLU A 10 2.95 -6.39 2.77
C GLU A 10 2.28 -5.84 1.50
N ASN A 11 1.51 -4.75 1.63
CA ASN A 11 0.90 -4.12 0.46
C ASN A 11 1.93 -3.45 -0.46
N GLN A 12 2.99 -2.86 0.11
CA GLN A 12 4.09 -2.30 -0.68
C GLN A 12 4.79 -3.39 -1.51
N LEU A 13 5.09 -4.53 -0.89
CA LEU A 13 5.69 -5.67 -1.58
C LEU A 13 4.80 -6.21 -2.71
N LYS A 14 3.48 -6.17 -2.50
CA LYS A 14 2.48 -6.54 -3.51
C LYS A 14 2.45 -5.56 -4.69
N VAL A 15 2.60 -4.26 -4.42
CA VAL A 15 2.75 -3.22 -5.47
C VAL A 15 4.03 -3.46 -6.28
N ASP A 16 5.14 -3.77 -5.62
CA ASP A 16 6.42 -4.01 -6.30
C ASP A 16 6.35 -5.24 -7.20
N GLN A 17 5.70 -6.33 -6.74
CA GLN A 17 5.43 -7.52 -7.55
C GLN A 17 4.55 -7.23 -8.76
N LEU A 18 3.47 -6.46 -8.59
CA LEU A 18 2.59 -6.08 -9.70
C LEU A 18 3.30 -5.18 -10.73
N ASN A 19 4.19 -4.29 -10.27
CA ASN A 19 5.04 -3.49 -11.16
C ASN A 19 6.05 -4.35 -11.92
N GLN A 20 6.62 -5.37 -11.26
CA GLN A 20 7.50 -6.32 -11.93
C GLN A 20 6.74 -7.12 -13.01
N GLN A 21 5.51 -7.56 -12.71
CA GLN A 21 4.64 -8.20 -13.70
C GLN A 21 4.38 -7.27 -14.88
N LEU A 22 4.05 -5.99 -14.69
CA LEU A 22 3.86 -5.05 -15.82
C LEU A 22 5.07 -4.93 -16.75
N ASN A 23 6.29 -5.13 -16.23
CA ASN A 23 7.52 -5.10 -17.01
C ASN A 23 7.77 -6.39 -17.81
N GLU A 24 7.01 -7.46 -17.54
CA GLU A 24 7.10 -8.69 -18.32
C GLU A 24 6.59 -8.47 -19.75
N THR A 25 7.40 -8.91 -20.71
CA THR A 25 7.07 -8.85 -22.13
C THR A 25 6.11 -9.98 -22.47
N GLY A 26 5.03 -9.67 -23.20
CA GLY A 26 4.03 -10.67 -23.62
C GLY A 26 2.71 -10.66 -22.84
N LEU A 27 2.54 -9.77 -21.85
CA LEU A 27 1.24 -9.56 -21.20
C LEU A 27 0.19 -9.01 -22.17
N SER A 28 -1.01 -9.57 -22.12
CA SER A 28 -2.16 -9.06 -22.86
C SER A 28 -2.57 -7.66 -22.37
N GLN A 29 -3.29 -6.92 -23.21
CA GLN A 29 -3.80 -5.61 -22.83
C GLN A 29 -4.82 -5.68 -21.67
N GLU A 30 -5.62 -6.75 -21.60
CA GLU A 30 -6.55 -7.00 -20.49
C GLU A 30 -5.81 -7.26 -19.18
N ASP A 31 -4.79 -8.12 -19.20
CA ASP A 31 -4.00 -8.42 -18.00
C ASP A 31 -3.28 -7.16 -17.49
N ARG A 32 -2.76 -6.32 -18.40
CA ARG A 32 -2.15 -5.02 -18.04
C ARG A 32 -3.16 -4.10 -17.36
N LEU A 33 -4.37 -4.01 -17.89
CA LEU A 33 -5.44 -3.18 -17.29
C LEU A 33 -5.86 -3.70 -15.92
N GLU A 34 -5.95 -5.02 -15.75
CA GLU A 34 -6.27 -5.62 -14.46
C GLU A 34 -5.15 -5.41 -13.43
N ILE A 35 -3.89 -5.55 -13.83
CA ILE A 35 -2.74 -5.24 -12.97
C ILE A 35 -2.72 -3.76 -12.58
N HIS A 36 -2.99 -2.84 -13.52
CA HIS A 36 -3.11 -1.41 -13.21
C HIS A 36 -4.23 -1.10 -12.22
N LYS A 37 -5.38 -1.78 -12.34
CA LYS A 37 -6.48 -1.63 -11.38
C LYS A 37 -6.07 -2.10 -9.99
N LYS A 38 -5.44 -3.27 -9.89
CA LYS A 38 -4.92 -3.83 -8.62
C LYS A 38 -3.84 -2.93 -7.99
N LEU A 39 -2.97 -2.34 -8.80
CA LEU A 39 -1.98 -1.36 -8.37
C LEU A 39 -2.63 -0.12 -7.77
N LYS A 40 -3.62 0.44 -8.46
CA LYS A 40 -4.35 1.62 -7.98
C LYS A 40 -5.03 1.34 -6.63
N GLU A 41 -5.73 0.22 -6.52
CA GLU A 41 -6.39 -0.18 -5.27
C GLU A 41 -5.41 -0.39 -4.12
N SER A 42 -4.29 -1.08 -4.38
CA SER A 42 -3.25 -1.33 -3.37
C SER A 42 -2.55 -0.04 -2.95
N THR A 43 -2.29 0.87 -3.89
CA THR A 43 -1.67 2.17 -3.60
C THR A 43 -2.59 3.06 -2.76
N THR A 44 -3.91 3.07 -3.06
CA THR A 44 -4.89 3.80 -2.25
C THR A 44 -4.97 3.24 -0.83
N LYS A 45 -4.94 1.92 -0.67
CA LYS A 45 -4.91 1.25 0.65
C LYS A 45 -3.67 1.61 1.46
N ILE A 46 -2.49 1.60 0.84
CA ILE A 46 -1.23 2.02 1.48
C ILE A 46 -1.31 3.48 1.93
N LYS A 47 -1.80 4.36 1.06
CA LYS A 47 -1.95 5.79 1.39
C LYS A 47 -2.82 5.98 2.62
N HIS A 48 -3.98 5.32 2.67
CA HIS A 48 -4.89 5.42 3.80
C HIS A 48 -4.28 4.87 5.10
N CYS A 49 -3.55 3.76 5.04
CA CYS A 49 -2.87 3.22 6.23
C CYS A 49 -1.72 4.10 6.71
N LYS A 50 -0.96 4.74 5.80
CA LYS A 50 0.05 5.73 6.18
C LYS A 50 -0.56 6.93 6.88
N GLU A 51 -1.65 7.49 6.34
CA GLU A 51 -2.37 8.60 6.99
C GLU A 51 -2.90 8.22 8.39
N ASN A 52 -3.36 6.98 8.56
CA ASN A 52 -3.82 6.50 9.87
C ASN A 52 -2.65 6.25 10.84
N LEU A 53 -1.53 5.72 10.36
CA LEU A 53 -0.31 5.58 11.16
C LEU A 53 0.22 6.94 11.62
N ASP A 54 0.27 7.92 10.72
CA ASP A 54 0.73 9.28 11.05
C ASP A 54 -0.14 9.91 12.15
N LYS A 55 -1.46 9.73 12.08
CA LYS A 55 -2.39 10.17 13.14
C LYS A 55 -2.12 9.47 14.47
N LEU A 56 -2.01 8.13 14.46
CA LEU A 56 -1.71 7.36 15.66
C LEU A 56 -0.37 7.75 16.29
N TYR A 57 0.64 8.04 15.48
CA TYR A 57 1.93 8.53 15.95
C TYR A 57 1.86 9.94 16.53
N LEU A 58 1.03 10.81 15.96
CA LEU A 58 0.76 12.15 16.50
C LEU A 58 0.03 12.08 17.83
N ASP A 59 -1.00 11.24 17.94
CA ASP A 59 -1.72 11.01 19.18
C ASP A 59 -0.77 10.41 20.24
N GLN A 60 0.14 9.49 19.87
CA GLN A 60 1.17 8.91 20.76
C GLN A 60 2.13 9.93 21.34
N LYS A 61 2.47 10.95 20.55
CA LYS A 61 3.39 12.01 20.94
C LYS A 61 2.69 13.18 21.62
N SER A 62 1.36 13.18 21.65
CA SER A 62 0.58 14.20 22.34
C SER A 62 0.42 13.79 23.81
N ASP A 63 0.72 14.71 24.72
CA ASP A 63 0.44 14.55 26.16
C ASP A 63 -1.06 14.34 26.47
N LEU A 64 -1.93 14.43 25.46
CA LEU A 64 -3.38 14.18 25.53
C LEU A 64 -3.75 12.69 25.60
N TRP A 65 -2.79 11.75 25.49
CA TRP A 65 -3.06 10.31 25.64
C TRP A 65 -2.85 9.80 27.09
N PHE A 66 -2.74 10.69 28.09
CA PHE A 66 -2.75 10.33 29.51
C PHE A 66 -4.04 10.79 30.21
#